data_AF-A0A2E5IR81-F1
#
_entry.id   AF-A0A2E5IR81-F1
#
_cell.length_a   1.000
_cell.length_b   1.000
_cell.length_c   1.000
_cell.angle_alpha   90.00
_cell.angle_beta   90.00
_cell.angle_gamma   90.00
#
_symmetry.space_group_name_H-M   'P 1'
#
loop_
_entity.id
_entity.type
_entity.pdbx_description
1 polymer ?
#
loop_
_entity_poly.entity_id
_entity_poly.type
_entity_poly.pdbx_seq_one_letter_code
_entity_poly.pdbx_strand_id
1 'polypeptide(L)'
;MKKQVTLILLITFCITGCGTNLFDSFIDDPEESITEQIENASTPAEYALLIEETQKIIDSDASDEEKGNAYLIQAEAILGKSEITPLDIIGKIATSIDTNDNPLNLLNSLASKEDLLDASNALYQANELGIPGDEDQQLMKGIVNTLVVVTTITNTFEIDSDGNIKNEDSINYRESLETIMHPNSDDPNKDIFHYSEEAYKGFSESNSLTKEQEEKSNKIKSEAEKIEETYNDRNNLSDQEIEEKLTDIFKTFGN
;
A
#
# COMPACT_ATOMS: atom_id res chain seq x y z
N MET A 1 16.70 10.13 -79.03
CA MET A 1 17.02 8.79 -78.47
C MET A 1 16.47 8.78 -77.05
N LYS A 2 15.23 8.30 -76.82
CA LYS A 2 14.89 6.91 -76.44
C LYS A 2 15.85 6.29 -75.40
N LYS A 3 15.46 6.35 -74.13
CA LYS A 3 15.13 5.20 -73.24
C LYS A 3 14.34 5.79 -72.05
N GLN A 4 13.04 5.51 -71.95
CA GLN A 4 12.43 4.36 -71.24
C GLN A 4 12.61 4.52 -69.72
N VAL A 5 11.62 4.35 -68.83
CA VAL A 5 10.32 3.65 -68.81
C VAL A 5 9.75 3.95 -67.39
N THR A 6 8.52 4.47 -67.24
CA THR A 6 7.37 3.75 -66.59
C THR A 6 7.51 3.75 -65.04
N LEU A 7 6.54 4.03 -64.14
CA LEU A 7 5.09 4.19 -64.08
C LEU A 7 4.72 4.18 -62.57
N ILE A 8 3.46 4.50 -62.24
CA ILE A 8 2.72 4.22 -60.98
C ILE A 8 3.01 5.25 -59.86
N LEU A 9 2.14 6.22 -59.53
CA LEU A 9 0.72 6.25 -59.13
C LEU A 9 0.47 5.70 -57.70
N LEU A 10 -0.24 6.50 -56.89
CA LEU A 10 -1.03 6.18 -55.66
C LEU A 10 -0.40 6.37 -54.26
N ILE A 11 -1.09 7.27 -53.53
CA ILE A 11 -1.64 7.15 -52.16
C ILE A 11 -0.73 7.39 -50.94
N THR A 12 -1.01 8.54 -50.31
CA THR A 12 -1.28 8.81 -48.87
C THR A 12 -0.80 7.81 -47.82
N PHE A 13 0.04 8.26 -46.86
CA PHE A 13 0.00 7.79 -45.46
C PHE A 13 0.59 8.85 -44.49
N CYS A 14 -0.25 9.22 -43.51
CA CYS A 14 -0.08 9.66 -42.13
C CYS A 14 1.20 10.38 -41.62
N ILE A 15 0.96 11.56 -41.03
CA ILE A 15 1.42 12.09 -39.73
C ILE A 15 2.49 11.25 -39.00
N THR A 16 3.70 11.80 -38.85
CA THR A 16 4.56 11.67 -37.65
C THR A 16 5.48 12.89 -37.56
N GLY A 17 5.01 13.95 -36.90
CA GLY A 17 5.91 14.96 -36.34
C GLY A 17 6.50 14.38 -35.07
N CYS A 18 7.74 13.91 -35.12
CA CYS A 18 8.48 13.43 -33.96
C CYS A 18 8.63 14.57 -32.95
N GLY A 19 7.93 14.47 -31.82
CA GLY A 19 8.27 15.21 -30.61
C GLY A 19 9.70 14.86 -30.20
N THR A 20 10.46 15.87 -29.83
CA THR A 20 11.86 15.75 -29.41
C THR A 20 11.98 14.96 -28.12
N ASN A 21 12.88 13.98 -28.13
CA ASN A 21 13.20 13.03 -27.07
C ASN A 21 13.38 13.68 -25.68
N LEU A 22 12.68 13.12 -24.69
CA LEU A 22 12.71 13.46 -23.27
C LEU A 22 13.66 12.53 -22.48
N PHE A 23 14.69 12.00 -23.16
CA PHE A 23 15.48 10.85 -22.71
C PHE A 23 17.00 11.08 -22.77
N ASP A 24 17.45 12.33 -22.62
CA ASP A 24 18.88 12.68 -22.69
C ASP A 24 19.44 12.99 -21.29
N SER A 25 19.35 12.00 -20.39
CA SER A 25 20.24 11.88 -19.21
C SER A 25 20.11 10.50 -18.56
N PHE A 26 20.43 9.45 -19.32
CA PHE A 26 20.65 8.11 -18.76
C PHE A 26 22.13 7.94 -18.41
N ILE A 27 22.41 7.69 -17.13
CA ILE A 27 23.69 7.15 -16.69
C ILE A 27 23.50 5.62 -16.63
N ASP A 28 24.19 4.92 -17.53
CA ASP A 28 24.60 3.51 -17.52
C ASP A 28 23.54 2.37 -17.55
N ASP A 29 22.62 2.35 -18.52
CA ASP A 29 22.40 1.28 -19.55
C ASP A 29 21.19 1.71 -20.45
N PRO A 30 21.28 1.74 -21.80
CA PRO A 30 20.35 2.57 -22.59
C PRO A 30 18.94 2.03 -22.84
N GLU A 31 18.56 0.82 -22.42
CA GLU A 31 17.28 0.21 -22.86
C GLU A 31 16.53 -0.60 -21.80
N GLU A 32 16.91 -0.52 -20.53
CA GLU A 32 16.17 -1.25 -19.48
C GLU A 32 14.86 -0.52 -19.15
N SER A 33 13.73 -1.16 -19.45
CA SER A 33 12.42 -0.60 -19.11
C SER A 33 12.26 -0.46 -17.59
N ILE A 34 11.44 0.46 -17.10
CA ILE A 34 11.22 0.62 -15.64
C ILE A 34 10.76 -0.68 -14.98
N THR A 35 9.99 -1.50 -15.69
CA THR A 35 9.59 -2.85 -15.25
C THR A 35 10.79 -3.78 -15.06
N GLU A 36 11.79 -3.72 -15.94
CA GLU A 36 13.00 -4.53 -15.81
C GLU A 36 13.91 -3.98 -14.68
N GLN A 37 13.94 -2.66 -14.51
CA GLN A 37 14.68 -2.02 -13.41
C GLN A 37 14.11 -2.36 -12.03
N ILE A 38 12.78 -2.46 -11.85
CA ILE A 38 12.20 -2.89 -10.57
C ILE A 38 12.49 -4.38 -10.28
N GLU A 39 12.49 -5.23 -11.30
CA GLU A 39 12.85 -6.66 -11.17
C GLU A 39 14.33 -6.87 -10.79
N ASN A 40 15.21 -5.96 -11.23
CA ASN A 40 16.65 -6.03 -10.95
C ASN A 40 17.09 -5.20 -9.73
N ALA A 41 16.24 -4.32 -9.20
CA ALA A 41 16.53 -3.55 -8.00
C ALA A 41 16.66 -4.47 -6.78
N SER A 42 17.66 -4.20 -5.95
CA SER A 42 17.95 -5.00 -4.75
C SER A 42 18.40 -4.17 -3.54
N THR A 43 18.56 -2.86 -3.72
CA THR A 43 19.01 -1.94 -2.67
C THR A 43 18.03 -0.78 -2.50
N PRO A 44 17.92 -0.22 -1.27
CA PRO A 44 17.06 0.95 -1.04
C PRO A 44 17.37 2.16 -1.94
N ALA A 45 18.62 2.32 -2.38
CA ALA A 45 19.01 3.41 -3.26
C ALA A 45 18.47 3.23 -4.69
N GLU A 46 18.48 2.00 -5.22
CA GLU A 46 17.89 1.68 -6.53
C GLU A 46 16.37 1.90 -6.50
N TYR A 47 15.71 1.44 -5.43
CA TYR A 47 14.29 1.69 -5.24
C TYR A 47 13.95 3.19 -5.11
N ALA A 48 14.78 3.97 -4.43
CA ALA A 48 14.59 5.43 -4.35
C ALA A 48 14.65 6.10 -5.74
N LEU A 49 15.56 5.65 -6.62
CA LEU A 49 15.61 6.14 -8.01
C LEU A 49 14.34 5.77 -8.78
N LEU A 50 13.83 4.54 -8.60
CA LEU A 50 12.57 4.11 -9.23
C LEU A 50 11.37 4.95 -8.79
N ILE A 51 11.33 5.37 -7.53
CA ILE A 51 10.29 6.31 -7.04
C ILE A 51 10.36 7.64 -7.79
N GLU A 52 11.58 8.17 -8.01
CA GLU A 52 11.77 9.41 -8.78
C GLU A 52 11.39 9.25 -10.26
N GLU A 53 11.75 8.14 -10.91
CA GLU A 53 11.43 7.90 -12.32
C GLU A 53 9.93 7.68 -12.55
N THR A 54 9.26 6.91 -11.68
CA THR A 54 7.80 6.73 -11.74
C THR A 54 7.07 8.05 -11.53
N GLN A 55 7.55 8.91 -10.63
CA GLN A 55 6.97 10.25 -10.41
C GLN A 55 7.03 11.12 -11.68
N LYS A 56 8.12 11.06 -12.45
CA LYS A 56 8.21 11.80 -13.72
C LYS A 56 7.15 11.36 -14.72
N ILE A 57 6.81 10.07 -14.78
CA ILE A 57 5.75 9.56 -15.65
C ILE A 57 4.39 10.07 -15.17
N ILE A 58 4.11 9.93 -13.88
CA ILE A 58 2.87 10.37 -13.23
C ILE A 58 2.59 11.85 -13.52
N ASP A 59 3.62 12.70 -13.42
CA ASP A 59 3.52 14.16 -13.62
C ASP A 59 3.53 14.59 -15.09
N SER A 60 3.77 13.67 -16.03
CA SER A 60 3.83 13.97 -17.46
C SER A 60 2.47 13.91 -18.17
N ASP A 61 2.46 14.13 -19.48
CA ASP A 61 1.29 13.94 -20.35
C ASP A 61 1.10 12.47 -20.80
N ALA A 62 1.68 11.51 -20.08
CA ALA A 62 1.49 10.07 -20.32
C ALA A 62 0.01 9.65 -20.22
N SER A 63 -0.31 8.51 -20.83
CA SER A 63 -1.65 7.93 -20.77
C SER A 63 -2.02 7.42 -19.37
N ASP A 64 -3.32 7.28 -19.09
CA ASP A 64 -3.81 6.73 -17.82
C ASP A 64 -3.25 5.33 -17.53
N GLU A 65 -3.05 4.51 -18.57
CA GLU A 65 -2.43 3.19 -18.46
C GLU A 65 -0.96 3.28 -18.03
N GLU A 66 -0.18 4.17 -18.65
CA GLU A 66 1.23 4.40 -18.28
C GLU A 66 1.35 4.96 -16.85
N LYS A 67 0.46 5.88 -16.46
CA LYS A 67 0.42 6.43 -15.09
C LYS A 67 -0.01 5.37 -14.08
N GLY A 68 -1.02 4.57 -14.39
CA GLY A 68 -1.46 3.46 -13.54
C GLY A 68 -0.33 2.47 -13.28
N ASN A 69 0.38 2.04 -14.32
CA ASN A 69 1.55 1.17 -14.17
C ASN A 69 2.68 1.83 -13.38
N ALA A 70 2.94 3.12 -13.60
CA ALA A 70 3.94 3.87 -12.83
C ALA A 70 3.59 3.91 -11.33
N TYR A 71 2.31 4.10 -10.98
CA TYR A 71 1.85 4.02 -9.59
C TYR A 71 2.03 2.62 -8.97
N LEU A 72 1.74 1.54 -9.70
CA LEU A 72 1.96 0.17 -9.22
C LEU A 72 3.45 -0.09 -8.92
N ILE A 73 4.34 0.31 -9.83
CA ILE A 73 5.79 0.19 -9.64
C ILE A 73 6.28 1.10 -8.51
N GLN A 74 5.72 2.31 -8.38
CA GLN A 74 6.06 3.23 -7.31
C GLN A 74 5.73 2.63 -5.94
N ALA A 75 4.57 1.97 -5.79
CA ALA A 75 4.21 1.27 -4.56
C ALA A 75 5.21 0.17 -4.20
N GLU A 76 5.60 -0.66 -5.17
CA GLU A 76 6.60 -1.71 -4.97
C GLU A 76 7.97 -1.14 -4.59
N ALA A 77 8.40 -0.07 -5.27
CA ALA A 77 9.65 0.61 -4.97
C ALA A 77 9.66 1.23 -3.57
N ILE A 78 8.54 1.79 -3.10
CA ILE A 78 8.44 2.32 -1.73
C ILE A 78 8.64 1.21 -0.68
N LEU A 79 8.07 0.02 -0.91
CA LEU A 79 8.28 -1.13 -0.03
C LEU A 79 9.72 -1.64 -0.09
N GLY A 80 10.29 -1.75 -1.29
CA GLY A 80 11.69 -2.12 -1.48
C GLY A 80 12.65 -1.15 -0.78
N LYS A 81 12.40 0.17 -0.87
CA LYS A 81 13.15 1.21 -0.14
C LYS A 81 13.06 1.01 1.37
N SER A 82 11.91 0.56 1.84
CA SER A 82 11.63 0.30 3.25
C SER A 82 12.05 -1.10 3.70
N GLU A 83 12.71 -1.86 2.83
CA GLU A 83 13.14 -3.25 3.06
C GLU A 83 11.98 -4.17 3.48
N ILE A 84 10.76 -3.89 3.01
CA ILE A 84 9.60 -4.76 3.18
C ILE A 84 9.51 -5.68 1.98
N THR A 85 9.53 -6.99 2.21
CA THR A 85 9.17 -7.97 1.19
C THR A 85 7.78 -8.56 1.48
N PRO A 86 6.93 -8.74 0.45
CA PRO A 86 5.62 -9.38 0.62
C PRO A 86 5.73 -10.77 1.28
N LEU A 87 6.77 -11.54 0.93
CA LEU A 87 7.00 -12.88 1.46
C LEU A 87 7.27 -12.88 2.97
N ASP A 88 8.05 -11.93 3.48
CA ASP A 88 8.33 -11.82 4.91
C ASP A 88 7.05 -11.52 5.70
N ILE A 89 6.18 -10.67 5.16
CA ILE A 89 4.92 -10.32 5.81
C ILE A 89 3.94 -11.49 5.78
N ILE A 90 3.82 -12.21 4.65
CA ILE A 90 2.97 -13.41 4.57
C ILE A 90 3.48 -14.49 5.53
N GLY A 91 4.80 -14.64 5.65
CA GLY A 91 5.42 -15.52 6.64
C GLY A 91 4.98 -15.15 8.06
N LYS A 92 5.03 -13.86 8.42
CA LYS A 92 4.56 -13.36 9.72
C LYS A 92 3.06 -13.60 9.94
N ILE A 93 2.23 -13.33 8.93
CA ILE A 93 0.78 -13.61 8.95
C ILE A 93 0.52 -15.10 9.13
N ALA A 94 1.26 -15.97 8.44
CA ALA A 94 1.11 -17.42 8.59
C ALA A 94 1.53 -17.87 10.00
N THR A 95 2.62 -17.34 10.54
CA THR A 95 3.07 -17.70 11.89
C THR A 95 2.13 -17.20 12.99
N SER A 96 1.44 -16.05 12.81
CA SER A 96 0.47 -15.56 13.79
C SER A 96 -0.70 -16.53 13.98
N ILE A 97 -0.99 -17.34 12.96
CA ILE A 97 -1.98 -18.42 13.04
C ILE A 97 -1.52 -19.54 13.96
N ASP A 98 -0.25 -19.92 13.88
CA ASP A 98 0.29 -21.08 14.57
C ASP A 98 0.73 -20.78 16.01
N THR A 99 1.21 -19.55 16.29
CA THR A 99 1.83 -19.21 17.57
C THR A 99 0.85 -18.64 18.60
N ASN A 100 -0.40 -18.34 18.21
CA ASN A 100 -1.41 -17.70 19.06
C ASN A 100 -0.89 -16.41 19.74
N ASP A 101 0.01 -15.70 19.05
CA ASP A 101 0.59 -14.43 19.47
C ASP A 101 -0.13 -13.28 18.76
N ASN A 102 -0.24 -12.12 19.41
CA ASN A 102 -1.05 -11.03 18.89
C ASN A 102 -0.48 -10.50 17.55
N PRO A 103 -1.26 -10.50 16.45
CA PRO A 103 -0.83 -10.00 15.14
C PRO A 103 -0.28 -8.57 15.16
N LEU A 104 -0.74 -7.71 16.08
CA LEU A 104 -0.23 -6.35 16.24
C LEU A 104 1.26 -6.32 16.59
N ASN A 105 1.75 -7.32 17.35
CA ASN A 105 3.18 -7.42 17.70
C ASN A 105 4.01 -8.07 16.59
N LEU A 106 3.45 -9.09 15.93
CA LEU A 106 4.16 -9.84 14.90
C LEU A 106 4.35 -9.05 13.61
N LEU A 107 3.35 -8.25 13.25
CA LEU A 107 3.33 -7.45 12.03
C LEU A 107 3.92 -6.05 12.22
N ASN A 108 4.49 -5.76 13.41
CA ASN A 108 5.21 -4.52 13.62
C ASN A 108 6.35 -4.41 12.60
N SER A 109 6.32 -3.34 11.80
CA SER A 109 7.26 -3.08 10.70
C SER A 109 8.24 -1.99 11.11
N LEU A 110 9.44 -2.03 10.55
CA LEU A 110 10.41 -0.92 10.68
C LEU A 110 10.17 0.19 9.65
N ALA A 111 9.27 -0.02 8.69
CA ALA A 111 8.91 1.00 7.71
C ALA A 111 8.23 2.20 8.38
N SER A 112 8.49 3.39 7.84
CA SER A 112 7.82 4.60 8.30
C SER A 112 6.33 4.54 7.95
N LYS A 113 5.50 5.18 8.78
CA LYS A 113 4.06 5.28 8.50
C LYS A 113 3.84 6.05 7.20
N GLU A 114 4.64 7.07 6.94
CA GLU A 114 4.61 7.87 5.72
C GLU A 114 4.83 7.02 4.47
N ASP A 115 5.87 6.17 4.44
CA ASP A 115 6.12 5.29 3.29
C ASP A 115 4.96 4.31 3.05
N LEU A 116 4.36 3.77 4.12
CA LEU A 116 3.20 2.88 4.00
C LEU A 116 1.96 3.61 3.46
N LEU A 117 1.74 4.86 3.88
CA LEU A 117 0.65 5.71 3.38
C LEU A 117 0.87 6.08 1.91
N ASP A 118 2.09 6.41 1.52
CA ASP A 118 2.46 6.74 0.13
C ASP A 118 2.26 5.51 -0.77
N ALA A 119 2.71 4.33 -0.35
CA ALA A 119 2.51 3.09 -1.10
C ALA A 119 1.01 2.73 -1.22
N SER A 120 0.23 2.88 -0.14
CA SER A 120 -1.22 2.67 -0.17
C SER A 120 -1.89 3.64 -1.13
N ASN A 121 -1.51 4.91 -1.10
CA ASN A 121 -2.05 5.91 -2.00
C ASN A 121 -1.69 5.62 -3.46
N ALA A 122 -0.47 5.21 -3.76
CA ALA A 122 -0.07 4.84 -5.13
C ALA A 122 -0.96 3.71 -5.68
N LEU A 123 -1.18 2.64 -4.90
CA LEU A 123 -2.09 1.55 -5.28
C LEU A 123 -3.53 2.02 -5.49
N TYR A 124 -4.01 2.91 -4.62
CA TYR A 124 -5.33 3.53 -4.77
C TYR A 124 -5.44 4.33 -6.07
N GLN A 125 -4.44 5.17 -6.40
CA GLN A 125 -4.45 5.97 -7.63
C GLN A 125 -4.40 5.10 -8.89
N ALA A 126 -3.61 4.01 -8.89
CA ALA A 126 -3.60 3.06 -9.99
C ALA A 126 -4.99 2.47 -10.25
N ASN A 127 -5.69 2.08 -9.18
CA ASN A 127 -7.05 1.57 -9.27
C ASN A 127 -8.07 2.62 -9.76
N GLU A 128 -7.95 3.88 -9.33
CA GLU A 128 -8.80 4.99 -9.83
C GLU A 128 -8.61 5.23 -11.34
N LEU A 129 -7.42 4.94 -11.87
CA LEU A 129 -7.12 4.96 -13.32
C LEU A 129 -7.58 3.69 -14.05
N GLY A 130 -8.21 2.74 -13.35
CA GLY A 130 -8.69 1.48 -13.91
C GLY A 130 -7.61 0.41 -14.11
N ILE A 131 -6.45 0.58 -13.45
CA ILE A 131 -5.31 -0.34 -13.49
C ILE A 131 -5.14 -0.95 -12.08
N PRO A 132 -5.96 -1.94 -11.68
CA PRO A 132 -5.97 -2.45 -10.31
C PRO A 132 -4.68 -3.21 -9.95
N GLY A 133 -3.91 -3.67 -10.94
CA GLY A 133 -2.77 -4.57 -10.75
C GLY A 133 -3.16 -6.05 -10.86
N ASP A 134 -2.15 -6.92 -10.95
CA ASP A 134 -2.30 -8.38 -10.97
C ASP A 134 -2.42 -8.97 -9.55
N GLU A 135 -2.43 -10.30 -9.44
CA GLU A 135 -2.59 -11.01 -8.16
C GLU A 135 -1.51 -10.65 -7.13
N ASP A 136 -0.27 -10.43 -7.58
CA ASP A 136 0.85 -10.05 -6.71
C ASP A 136 0.71 -8.59 -6.24
N GLN A 137 0.26 -7.69 -7.12
CA GLN A 137 -0.06 -6.31 -6.77
C GLN A 137 -1.27 -6.22 -5.82
N GLN A 138 -2.28 -7.10 -5.96
CA GLN A 138 -3.38 -7.20 -5.00
C GLN A 138 -2.91 -7.73 -3.64
N LEU A 139 -2.00 -8.70 -3.63
CA LEU A 139 -1.38 -9.19 -2.40
C LEU A 139 -0.61 -8.08 -1.69
N MET A 140 0.16 -7.30 -2.44
CA MET A 140 0.86 -6.13 -1.93
C MET A 140 -0.13 -5.10 -1.35
N LYS A 141 -1.24 -4.81 -2.03
CA LYS A 141 -2.32 -3.98 -1.50
C LYS A 141 -2.85 -4.49 -0.16
N GLY A 142 -3.06 -5.80 -0.03
CA GLY A 142 -3.44 -6.43 1.25
C GLY A 142 -2.43 -6.14 2.36
N ILE A 143 -1.15 -6.34 2.05
CA ILE A 143 -0.02 -6.17 2.97
C ILE A 143 0.15 -4.72 3.40
N VAL A 144 0.26 -3.78 2.46
CA VAL A 144 0.51 -2.36 2.76
C VAL A 144 -0.57 -1.79 3.66
N ASN A 145 -1.83 -2.01 3.30
CA ASN A 145 -2.94 -1.47 4.07
C ASN A 145 -3.06 -2.12 5.46
N THR A 146 -2.71 -3.41 5.59
CA THR A 146 -2.59 -4.05 6.91
C THR A 146 -1.49 -3.40 7.74
N LEU A 147 -0.32 -3.13 7.14
CA LEU A 147 0.79 -2.48 7.83
C LEU A 147 0.46 -1.04 8.22
N VAL A 148 -0.32 -0.29 7.44
CA VAL A 148 -0.83 1.04 7.85
C VAL A 148 -1.65 0.93 9.14
N VAL A 149 -2.59 -0.01 9.19
CA VAL A 149 -3.45 -0.23 10.37
C VAL A 149 -2.62 -0.63 11.59
N VAL A 150 -1.79 -1.66 11.46
CA VAL A 150 -0.96 -2.17 12.55
C VAL A 150 0.00 -1.10 13.06
N THR A 151 0.73 -0.45 12.15
CA THR A 151 1.73 0.59 12.49
C THR A 151 1.08 1.80 13.16
N THR A 152 -0.14 2.17 12.74
CA THR A 152 -0.87 3.27 13.39
C THR A 152 -1.24 2.92 14.84
N ILE A 153 -1.71 1.70 15.08
CA ILE A 153 -2.04 1.21 16.43
C ILE A 153 -0.77 1.13 17.29
N THR A 154 0.30 0.50 16.78
CA THR A 154 1.53 0.26 17.56
C THR A 154 2.39 1.51 17.77
N ASN A 155 2.26 2.53 16.93
CA ASN A 155 2.85 3.86 17.18
C ASN A 155 2.07 4.65 18.24
N THR A 156 0.78 4.35 18.42
CA THR A 156 -0.08 5.01 19.40
C THR A 156 -0.01 4.33 20.77
N PHE A 157 0.06 3.00 20.78
CA PHE A 157 0.08 2.19 21.99
C PHE A 157 1.18 1.13 21.93
N GLU A 158 1.88 0.95 23.05
CA GLU A 158 2.66 -0.27 23.25
C GLU A 158 1.69 -1.41 23.59
N ILE A 159 1.62 -2.44 22.76
CA ILE A 159 0.73 -3.60 22.97
C ILE A 159 1.56 -4.80 23.42
N ASP A 160 1.04 -5.58 24.37
CA ASP A 160 1.68 -6.83 24.80
C ASP A 160 1.18 -8.05 24.00
N SER A 161 1.79 -9.22 24.22
CA SER A 161 1.45 -10.46 23.50
C SER A 161 0.00 -10.90 23.70
N ASP A 162 -0.65 -10.46 24.78
CA ASP A 162 -2.04 -10.76 25.08
C ASP A 162 -3.00 -9.69 24.52
N GLY A 163 -2.48 -8.60 23.95
CA GLY A 163 -3.26 -7.47 23.45
C GLY A 163 -3.57 -6.39 24.46
N ASN A 164 -2.92 -6.38 25.64
CA ASN A 164 -3.08 -5.28 26.61
C ASN A 164 -2.21 -4.08 26.23
N ILE A 165 -2.68 -2.87 26.57
CA ILE A 165 -1.95 -1.62 26.40
C ILE A 165 -0.96 -1.46 27.57
N LYS A 166 0.33 -1.28 27.27
CA LYS A 166 1.39 -1.02 28.24
C LYS A 166 1.61 0.50 28.34
N ASN A 167 1.66 1.02 29.57
CA ASN A 167 1.86 2.45 29.93
C ASN A 167 0.60 3.34 29.97
N GLU A 168 -0.48 2.82 30.56
CA GLU A 168 -1.80 3.46 30.72
C GLU A 168 -1.76 4.85 31.40
N ASP A 169 -0.89 5.05 32.40
CA ASP A 169 -0.96 6.18 33.36
C ASP A 169 -0.72 7.59 32.77
N SER A 170 -0.29 7.71 31.51
CA SER A 170 0.05 9.00 30.87
C SER A 170 -0.65 9.23 29.53
N ILE A 171 -1.54 8.32 29.13
CA ILE A 171 -2.17 8.35 27.81
C ILE A 171 -3.53 9.05 27.89
N ASN A 172 -3.78 9.95 26.94
CA ASN A 172 -5.11 10.48 26.70
C ASN A 172 -5.81 9.56 25.69
N TYR A 173 -6.66 8.67 26.17
CA TYR A 173 -7.25 7.61 25.35
C TYR A 173 -8.14 8.17 24.23
N ARG A 174 -8.74 9.34 24.44
CA ARG A 174 -9.54 10.01 23.42
C ARG A 174 -8.70 10.59 22.28
N GLU A 175 -7.56 11.21 22.60
CA GLU A 175 -6.62 11.72 21.59
C GLU A 175 -5.94 10.56 20.84
N SER A 176 -5.60 9.48 21.56
CA SER A 176 -5.10 8.25 20.94
C SER A 176 -6.11 7.61 20.00
N LEU A 177 -7.40 7.57 20.39
CA LEU A 177 -8.47 7.08 19.53
C LEU A 177 -8.63 7.92 18.25
N GLU A 178 -8.52 9.25 18.35
CA GLU A 178 -8.52 10.14 17.18
C GLU A 178 -7.32 9.86 16.26
N THR A 179 -6.14 9.62 16.84
CA THR A 179 -4.90 9.29 16.09
C THR A 179 -5.02 7.96 15.35
N ILE A 180 -5.64 6.97 15.99
CA ILE A 180 -5.89 5.65 15.37
C ILE A 180 -6.94 5.76 14.27
N MET A 181 -8.03 6.50 14.52
CA MET A 181 -9.12 6.66 13.56
C MET A 181 -8.64 7.27 12.24
N HIS A 182 -7.68 8.20 12.30
CA HIS A 182 -7.17 8.92 11.14
C HIS A 182 -5.67 8.63 10.91
N PRO A 183 -5.31 7.46 10.34
CA PRO A 183 -3.91 7.11 10.06
C PRO A 183 -3.17 8.17 9.26
N ASN A 184 -3.88 8.78 8.29
CA ASN A 184 -3.42 9.90 7.48
C ASN A 184 -4.14 11.20 7.90
N SER A 185 -3.43 12.09 8.59
CA SER A 185 -3.99 13.39 9.00
C SER A 185 -4.29 14.32 7.83
N ASP A 186 -3.67 14.09 6.68
CA ASP A 186 -3.82 14.94 5.49
C ASP A 186 -5.01 14.52 4.61
N ASP A 187 -5.54 13.30 4.81
CA ASP A 187 -6.77 12.83 4.17
C ASP A 187 -7.72 12.16 5.19
N PRO A 188 -8.53 12.96 5.91
CA PRO A 188 -9.42 12.46 6.96
C PRO A 188 -10.59 11.61 6.43
N ASN A 189 -10.73 11.44 5.11
CA ASN A 189 -11.72 10.53 4.53
C ASN A 189 -11.18 9.09 4.43
N LYS A 190 -9.87 8.90 4.57
CA LYS A 190 -9.22 7.59 4.62
C LYS A 190 -8.93 7.25 6.08
N ASP A 191 -9.95 6.73 6.73
CA ASP A 191 -9.91 6.36 8.13
C ASP A 191 -9.37 4.92 8.31
N ILE A 192 -9.21 4.47 9.56
CA ILE A 192 -8.69 3.11 9.81
C ILE A 192 -9.55 2.01 9.18
N PHE A 193 -10.85 2.22 9.07
CA PHE A 193 -11.76 1.29 8.44
C PHE A 193 -11.52 1.19 6.93
N HIS A 194 -11.31 2.32 6.25
CA HIS A 194 -10.92 2.35 4.84
C HIS A 194 -9.67 1.50 4.58
N TYR A 195 -8.60 1.69 5.36
CA TYR A 195 -7.38 0.90 5.19
C TYR A 195 -7.63 -0.60 5.49
N SER A 196 -8.39 -0.93 6.52
CA SER A 196 -8.75 -2.33 6.79
C SER A 196 -9.62 -2.96 5.69
N GLU A 197 -10.52 -2.20 5.07
CA GLU A 197 -11.34 -2.66 3.94
C GLU A 197 -10.48 -2.90 2.69
N GLU A 198 -9.59 -1.96 2.36
CA GLU A 198 -8.67 -2.10 1.22
C GLU A 198 -7.67 -3.24 1.43
N ALA A 199 -7.25 -3.49 2.67
CA ALA A 199 -6.45 -4.67 3.02
C ALA A 199 -7.20 -5.97 2.72
N TYR A 200 -8.44 -6.08 3.20
CA TYR A 200 -9.27 -7.26 2.94
C TYR A 200 -9.51 -7.48 1.45
N LYS A 201 -9.86 -6.42 0.70
CA LYS A 201 -10.05 -6.48 -0.76
C LYS A 201 -8.79 -7.00 -1.44
N GLY A 202 -7.63 -6.39 -1.19
CA GLY A 202 -6.36 -6.82 -1.80
C GLY A 202 -6.07 -8.30 -1.54
N PHE A 203 -6.23 -8.77 -0.29
CA PHE A 203 -6.07 -10.18 0.01
C PHE A 203 -7.08 -11.09 -0.71
N SER A 204 -8.35 -10.71 -0.76
CA SER A 204 -9.40 -11.49 -1.43
C SER A 204 -9.20 -11.56 -2.95
N GLU A 205 -8.69 -10.49 -3.56
CA GLU A 205 -8.46 -10.36 -5.00
C GLU A 205 -7.12 -10.98 -5.42
N SER A 206 -6.19 -11.18 -4.47
CA SER A 206 -4.88 -11.80 -4.74
C SER A 206 -4.92 -13.31 -4.99
N ASN A 207 -6.00 -14.00 -4.61
CA ASN A 207 -6.11 -15.47 -4.59
C ASN A 207 -4.95 -16.21 -3.86
N SER A 208 -4.12 -15.49 -3.11
CA SER A 208 -2.87 -15.99 -2.53
C SER A 208 -3.06 -16.51 -1.10
N LEU A 209 -4.18 -16.18 -0.47
CA LEU A 209 -4.52 -16.64 0.87
C LEU A 209 -5.33 -17.93 0.86
N THR A 210 -5.11 -18.78 1.87
CA THR A 210 -6.03 -19.84 2.23
C THR A 210 -7.33 -19.26 2.81
N LYS A 211 -8.42 -20.03 2.79
CA LYS A 211 -9.70 -19.61 3.39
C LYS A 211 -9.58 -19.20 4.86
N GLU A 212 -8.75 -19.90 5.62
CA GLU A 212 -8.52 -19.57 7.03
C GLU A 212 -7.81 -18.21 7.19
N GLN A 213 -6.82 -17.92 6.33
CA GLN A 213 -6.15 -16.63 6.30
C GLN A 213 -7.09 -15.50 5.84
N GLU A 214 -7.98 -15.77 4.88
CA GLU A 214 -9.01 -14.84 4.45
C GLU A 214 -10.02 -14.53 5.56
N GLU A 215 -10.50 -15.55 6.28
CA GLU A 215 -11.39 -15.38 7.43
C GLU A 215 -10.73 -14.53 8.54
N LYS A 216 -9.43 -14.72 8.79
CA LYS A 216 -8.68 -13.90 9.75
C LYS A 216 -8.51 -12.46 9.28
N SER A 217 -8.26 -12.24 8.00
CA SER A 217 -8.23 -10.90 7.41
C SER A 217 -9.59 -10.18 7.58
N ASN A 218 -10.69 -10.89 7.33
CA ASN A 218 -12.03 -10.33 7.55
C ASN A 218 -12.32 -10.03 9.03
N LYS A 219 -11.79 -10.83 9.97
CA LYS A 219 -11.88 -10.50 11.40
C LYS A 219 -11.14 -9.21 11.74
N ILE A 220 -9.93 -8.99 11.21
CA ILE A 220 -9.18 -7.73 11.42
C ILE A 220 -10.02 -6.54 10.95
N LYS A 221 -10.68 -6.65 9.79
CA LYS A 221 -11.63 -5.64 9.31
C LYS A 221 -12.77 -5.41 10.31
N SER A 222 -13.43 -6.47 10.80
CA SER A 222 -14.48 -6.32 11.82
C SER A 222 -13.99 -5.68 13.12
N GLU A 223 -12.75 -5.93 13.54
CA GLU A 223 -12.19 -5.28 14.72
C GLU A 223 -11.90 -3.79 14.48
N ALA A 224 -11.51 -3.39 13.26
CA ALA A 224 -11.37 -1.99 12.89
C ALA A 224 -12.72 -1.25 12.85
N GLU A 225 -13.80 -1.91 12.42
CA GLU A 225 -15.18 -1.37 12.52
C GLU A 225 -15.53 -1.02 13.99
N LYS A 226 -15.12 -1.84 14.96
CA LYS A 226 -15.38 -1.55 16.39
C LYS A 226 -14.58 -0.34 16.90
N ILE A 227 -13.42 -0.05 16.32
CA ILE A 227 -12.67 1.18 16.62
C ILE A 227 -13.47 2.39 16.14
N GLU A 228 -14.03 2.32 14.93
CA GLU A 228 -14.91 3.36 14.39
C GLU A 228 -16.17 3.55 15.26
N GLU A 229 -16.82 2.47 15.67
CA GLU A 229 -17.96 2.52 16.60
C GLU A 229 -17.58 3.24 17.91
N THR A 230 -16.44 2.88 18.50
CA THR A 230 -15.93 3.52 19.73
C THR A 230 -15.63 5.00 19.50
N TYR A 231 -15.07 5.35 18.35
CA TYR A 231 -14.80 6.74 17.95
C TYR A 231 -16.08 7.56 17.79
N ASN A 232 -17.12 7.00 17.17
CA ASN A 232 -18.40 7.66 16.98
C ASN A 232 -19.12 7.91 18.31
N ASP A 233 -19.00 6.98 19.27
CA ASP A 233 -19.57 7.10 20.60
C ASP A 233 -18.71 7.88 21.61
N ARG A 234 -17.48 8.29 21.23
CA ARG A 234 -16.47 8.81 22.17
C ARG A 234 -16.99 9.90 23.10
N ASN A 235 -17.82 10.82 22.61
CA ASN A 235 -18.33 11.96 23.40
C ASN A 235 -19.26 11.54 24.56
N ASN A 236 -19.74 10.30 24.56
CA ASN A 236 -20.57 9.72 25.61
C ASN A 236 -19.79 8.77 26.54
N LEU A 237 -18.52 8.53 26.27
CA LEU A 237 -17.65 7.62 27.00
C LEU A 237 -16.65 8.42 27.85
N SER A 238 -16.35 7.94 29.04
CA SER A 238 -15.17 8.33 29.81
C SER A 238 -13.89 7.78 29.17
N ASP A 239 -12.73 8.33 29.52
CA ASP A 239 -11.44 7.81 29.04
C ASP A 239 -11.21 6.35 29.45
N GLN A 240 -11.62 5.96 30.65
CA GLN A 240 -11.57 4.57 31.11
C GLN A 240 -12.47 3.64 30.26
N GLU A 241 -13.66 4.08 29.88
CA GLU A 241 -14.53 3.29 29.00
C GLU A 241 -13.95 3.16 27.58
N ILE A 242 -13.21 4.17 27.10
CA ILE A 242 -12.50 4.10 25.82
C ILE A 242 -11.33 3.10 25.92
N GLU A 243 -10.54 3.17 26.99
CA GLU A 243 -9.45 2.23 27.28
C GLU A 243 -9.94 0.78 27.33
N GLU A 244 -11.01 0.50 28.09
CA GLU A 244 -11.57 -0.83 28.22
C GLU A 244 -12.01 -1.38 26.86
N LYS A 245 -12.71 -0.55 26.05
CA LYS A 245 -13.14 -0.92 24.70
C LYS A 245 -11.96 -1.19 23.76
N LEU A 246 -10.97 -0.31 23.73
CA LEU A 246 -9.78 -0.48 22.89
C LEU A 246 -8.98 -1.72 23.28
N THR A 247 -8.80 -1.94 24.57
CA THR A 247 -8.13 -3.15 25.09
C THR A 247 -8.88 -4.42 24.68
N ASP A 248 -10.21 -4.42 24.79
CA ASP A 248 -11.02 -5.57 24.35
C ASP A 248 -10.89 -5.84 22.85
N ILE A 249 -10.88 -4.79 22.02
CA ILE A 249 -10.64 -4.90 20.57
C ILE A 249 -9.26 -5.47 20.28
N PHE A 250 -8.21 -4.95 20.92
CA PHE A 250 -6.83 -5.37 20.66
C PHE A 250 -6.53 -6.81 21.10
N LYS A 251 -7.18 -7.30 22.16
CA LYS A 251 -7.15 -8.71 22.58
C LYS A 251 -7.70 -9.67 21.53
N THR A 252 -8.71 -9.23 20.78
CA THR A 252 -9.36 -10.04 19.75
C THR A 252 -8.82 -9.78 18.34
N PHE A 253 -7.85 -8.88 18.19
CA PHE A 253 -7.31 -8.49 16.90
C PHE A 253 -6.67 -9.69 16.19
N GLY A 254 -7.36 -10.23 15.17
CA GLY A 254 -6.91 -11.40 14.39
C GLY A 254 -6.97 -12.77 15.09
N ASN A 255 -7.60 -12.87 16.27
CA ASN A 255 -7.88 -14.14 16.98
C ASN A 255 -9.22 -14.78 16.57
#